data_AF-A0A7Y0AI28-F1
#
_entry.id   AF-A0A7Y0AI28-F1
#
_cell.length_a   1.000
_cell.length_b   1.000
_cell.length_c   1.000
_cell.angle_alpha   90.00
_cell.angle_beta   90.00
_cell.angle_gamma   90.00
#
_symmetry.space_group_name_H-M   'P 1'
#
loop_
_entity.id
_entity.type
_entity.pdbx_description
1 polymer ?
#
loop_
_entity_poly.entity_id
_entity_poly.type
_entity_poly.pdbx_seq_one_letter_code
_entity_poly.pdbx_strand_id
1 'polypeptide(L)'
;MLALLLLAGHLALGQDYTYVAGQNLGLFEGRQLRAGESLLIPKGVTAYCTFQVVGPGVRIVNEGTWHPSQGALEYGAQLLNAGTLEATFLQINEGLFVNQGQATFQDVPVAAKGRLTNTTTGTLVVTNLLQVAGQLQNCGQLQARNFGYYYDGVEIPCTQVPLPVTLLAFTARAVGHGVLLEWRVASELNAARYEVERSADGRQFAPIGQVTARGATAYSYPDQASPAAVYYRLRSVDTDGQAAYSPVVALAGPALVRRSYYNQLGQRLAGPGPGFYVEVAEYDNAAIERKKYVGQ
;
A
#
# COMPACT_ATOMS: atom_id res chain seq x y z
N MET A 1 10.90 16.63 -39.16
CA MET A 1 12.31 16.67 -38.73
C MET A 1 12.33 17.06 -37.26
N LEU A 2 13.00 16.24 -36.45
CA LEU A 2 13.31 16.36 -35.02
C LEU A 2 12.19 16.28 -33.96
N ALA A 3 12.35 15.25 -33.13
CA ALA A 3 11.75 15.06 -31.82
C ALA A 3 12.40 15.97 -30.77
N LEU A 4 11.67 16.26 -29.69
CA LEU A 4 12.28 16.51 -28.38
C LEU A 4 11.38 15.94 -27.28
N LEU A 5 11.87 14.86 -26.66
CA LEU A 5 11.40 14.31 -25.39
C LEU A 5 11.52 15.38 -24.30
N LEU A 6 10.48 15.51 -23.47
CA LEU A 6 10.60 16.07 -22.12
C LEU A 6 9.97 15.06 -21.15
N LEU A 7 10.85 14.34 -20.45
CA LEU A 7 10.51 13.59 -19.25
C LEU A 7 9.99 14.56 -18.19
N ALA A 8 8.70 14.51 -17.90
CA ALA A 8 8.15 15.07 -16.67
C ALA A 8 8.15 13.96 -15.60
N GLY A 9 9.18 13.97 -14.75
CA GLY A 9 9.22 13.17 -13.54
C GLY A 9 8.07 13.59 -12.62
N HIS A 10 7.01 12.78 -12.59
CA HIS A 10 5.93 12.92 -11.64
C HIS A 10 6.36 12.27 -10.31
N LEU A 11 6.70 13.10 -9.34
CA LEU A 11 6.68 12.75 -7.92
C LEU A 11 5.22 12.67 -7.50
N ALA A 12 4.60 11.50 -7.67
CA ALA A 12 3.27 11.22 -7.16
C ALA A 12 3.35 10.98 -5.64
N LEU A 13 2.76 11.90 -4.87
CA LEU A 13 2.32 11.65 -3.50
C LEU A 13 1.11 10.70 -3.56
N GLY A 14 1.09 9.70 -2.66
CA GLY A 14 0.28 8.48 -2.73
C GLY A 14 -1.19 8.71 -3.07
N GLN A 15 -1.54 8.46 -4.32
CA GLN A 15 -2.87 8.01 -4.69
C GLN A 15 -2.86 6.49 -4.65
N ASP A 16 -3.91 5.89 -4.09
CA ASP A 16 -4.11 4.45 -4.18
C ASP A 16 -4.33 4.08 -5.66
N TYR A 17 -3.27 3.64 -6.34
CA TYR A 17 -3.31 3.29 -7.76
C TYR A 17 -3.08 1.80 -7.92
N THR A 18 -4.08 1.11 -8.48
CA THR A 18 -3.98 -0.32 -8.76
C THR A 18 -3.63 -0.54 -10.23
N TYR A 19 -2.47 -1.16 -10.46
CA TYR A 19 -2.11 -1.75 -11.75
C TYR A 19 -2.84 -3.08 -11.90
N VAL A 20 -3.58 -3.23 -12.99
CA VAL A 20 -4.35 -4.42 -13.33
C VAL A 20 -3.78 -4.98 -14.63
N ALA A 21 -3.20 -6.17 -14.55
CA ALA A 21 -2.59 -6.82 -15.70
C ALA A 21 -3.62 -7.06 -16.82
N GLY A 22 -3.25 -6.69 -18.05
CA GLY A 22 -4.12 -6.77 -19.21
C GLY A 22 -5.13 -5.63 -19.34
N GLN A 23 -5.12 -4.66 -18.42
CA GLN A 23 -5.91 -3.43 -18.51
C GLN A 23 -4.99 -2.21 -18.58
N ASN A 24 -4.63 -1.62 -17.43
CA ASN A 24 -3.76 -0.46 -17.32
C ASN A 24 -2.29 -0.83 -17.06
N LEU A 25 -1.94 -2.12 -17.12
CA LEU A 25 -0.58 -2.64 -17.13
C LEU A 25 -0.45 -3.71 -18.24
N GLY A 26 0.56 -3.58 -19.09
CA GLY A 26 0.85 -4.58 -20.11
C GLY A 26 1.23 -5.94 -19.52
N LEU A 27 0.84 -7.04 -20.17
CA LEU A 27 1.09 -8.40 -19.68
C LEU A 27 2.58 -8.77 -19.58
N PHE A 28 3.48 -8.02 -20.23
CA PHE A 28 4.93 -8.24 -20.22
C PHE A 28 5.69 -7.03 -19.65
N GLU A 29 4.98 -6.08 -19.05
CA GLU A 29 5.56 -4.82 -18.59
C GLU A 29 6.25 -4.98 -17.23
N GLY A 30 7.39 -4.32 -17.05
CA GLY A 30 8.08 -4.22 -15.75
C GLY A 30 7.78 -2.90 -15.06
N ARG A 31 7.54 -2.91 -13.75
CA ARG A 31 7.20 -1.68 -13.01
C ARG A 31 7.79 -1.60 -11.60
N GLN A 32 8.14 -0.39 -11.18
CA GLN A 32 8.42 -0.11 -9.77
C GLN A 32 7.13 0.29 -9.05
N LEU A 33 6.78 -0.43 -8.00
CA LEU A 33 5.61 -0.17 -7.15
C LEU A 33 6.03 0.67 -5.95
N ARG A 34 5.44 1.86 -5.84
CA ARG A 34 5.69 2.86 -4.80
C ARG A 34 4.61 2.81 -3.72
N ALA A 35 4.77 3.63 -2.69
CA ALA A 35 3.78 3.72 -1.62
C ALA A 35 2.39 4.10 -2.15
N GLY A 36 1.36 3.35 -1.72
CA GLY A 36 -0.01 3.49 -2.21
C GLY A 36 -0.30 2.72 -3.51
N GLU A 37 0.71 2.18 -4.19
CA GLU A 37 0.48 1.42 -5.42
C GLU A 37 0.22 -0.06 -5.13
N SER A 38 -0.66 -0.66 -5.93
CA SER A 38 -1.00 -2.08 -5.85
C SER A 38 -0.94 -2.75 -7.21
N LEU A 39 -0.82 -4.07 -7.22
CA LEU A 39 -0.87 -4.89 -8.44
C LEU A 39 -1.95 -5.97 -8.27
N LEU A 40 -2.79 -6.12 -9.29
CA LEU A 40 -3.76 -7.18 -9.42
C LEU A 40 -3.50 -7.97 -10.70
N ILE A 41 -3.37 -9.28 -10.58
CA ILE A 41 -3.46 -10.23 -11.69
C ILE A 41 -4.86 -10.88 -11.61
N PRO A 42 -5.81 -10.47 -12.45
CA PRO A 42 -7.18 -10.96 -12.35
C PRO A 42 -7.30 -12.45 -12.69
N LYS A 43 -8.34 -13.08 -12.15
CA LYS A 43 -8.70 -14.45 -12.54
C LYS A 43 -8.87 -14.59 -14.06
N GLY A 44 -8.29 -15.64 -14.62
CA GLY A 44 -8.33 -15.91 -16.06
C GLY A 44 -7.32 -15.12 -16.91
N VAL A 45 -6.55 -14.22 -16.30
CA VAL A 45 -5.45 -13.52 -16.98
C VAL A 45 -4.15 -14.31 -16.79
N THR A 46 -3.38 -14.46 -17.87
CA THR A 46 -1.98 -14.94 -17.81
C THR A 46 -1.04 -13.75 -18.00
N ALA A 47 -0.26 -13.43 -16.97
CA ALA A 47 0.65 -12.30 -16.97
C ALA A 47 2.10 -12.76 -16.79
N TYR A 48 3.02 -12.00 -17.37
CA TYR A 48 4.49 -12.14 -17.29
C TYR A 48 5.12 -10.84 -16.77
N CYS A 49 4.29 -9.89 -16.33
CA CYS A 49 4.74 -8.60 -15.83
C CYS A 49 5.62 -8.78 -14.60
N THR A 50 6.66 -7.95 -14.49
CA THR A 50 7.61 -7.99 -13.38
C THR A 50 7.43 -6.74 -12.53
N PHE A 51 7.79 -6.84 -11.25
CA PHE A 51 7.68 -5.70 -10.35
C PHE A 51 8.89 -5.62 -9.43
N GLN A 52 9.16 -4.40 -8.98
CA GLN A 52 10.07 -4.12 -7.89
C GLN A 52 9.34 -3.24 -6.87
N VAL A 53 9.26 -3.70 -5.62
CA VAL A 53 8.73 -2.87 -4.53
C VAL A 53 9.79 -1.85 -4.14
N VAL A 54 9.42 -0.58 -4.09
CA VAL A 54 10.34 0.50 -3.68
C VAL A 54 9.74 1.43 -2.61
N GLY A 55 8.56 1.11 -2.08
CA GLY A 55 7.91 1.87 -1.01
C GLY A 55 6.93 1.04 -0.18
N PRO A 56 6.55 1.52 1.02
CA PRO A 56 5.69 0.78 1.94
C PRO A 56 4.23 0.72 1.49
N GLY A 57 3.51 -0.29 1.96
CA GLY A 57 2.06 -0.43 1.72
C GLY A 57 1.69 -1.01 0.35
N VAL A 58 2.67 -1.50 -0.41
CA VAL A 58 2.42 -2.19 -1.68
C VAL A 58 1.68 -3.50 -1.42
N ARG A 59 0.55 -3.68 -2.11
CA ARG A 59 -0.22 -4.92 -2.09
C ARG A 59 -0.30 -5.52 -3.48
N ILE A 60 0.04 -6.80 -3.56
CA ILE A 60 0.00 -7.58 -4.79
C ILE A 60 -0.97 -8.72 -4.59
N VAL A 61 -1.93 -8.85 -5.50
CA VAL A 61 -2.94 -9.90 -5.48
C VAL A 61 -2.87 -10.65 -6.80
N ASN A 62 -2.63 -11.96 -6.73
CA ASN A 62 -2.69 -12.85 -7.88
C ASN A 62 -3.89 -13.79 -7.76
N GLU A 63 -4.87 -13.64 -8.64
CA GLU A 63 -6.01 -14.55 -8.80
C GLU A 63 -5.95 -15.34 -10.12
N GLY A 64 -5.01 -14.99 -11.01
CA GLY A 64 -4.83 -15.56 -12.35
C GLY A 64 -3.63 -16.50 -12.44
N THR A 65 -2.98 -16.50 -13.60
CA THR A 65 -1.70 -17.18 -13.82
C THR A 65 -0.61 -16.13 -13.97
N TRP A 66 0.43 -16.20 -13.15
CA TRP A 66 1.47 -15.19 -13.12
C TRP A 66 2.85 -15.82 -13.17
N HIS A 67 3.63 -15.40 -14.16
CA HIS A 67 4.99 -15.84 -14.41
C HIS A 67 5.98 -14.67 -14.32
N PRO A 68 6.15 -14.02 -13.16
CA PRO A 68 7.20 -13.03 -13.02
C PRO A 68 8.55 -13.75 -13.06
N SER A 69 9.57 -13.15 -13.69
CA SER A 69 10.92 -13.75 -13.69
C SER A 69 11.46 -13.89 -12.26
N GLN A 70 11.25 -12.85 -11.44
CA GLN A 70 11.70 -12.73 -10.07
C GLN A 70 10.88 -11.70 -9.29
N GLY A 71 10.94 -11.74 -7.95
CA GLY A 71 10.33 -10.74 -7.09
C GLY A 71 11.01 -10.57 -5.74
N ALA A 72 10.85 -9.39 -5.14
CA ALA A 72 11.27 -9.09 -3.78
C ALA A 72 10.15 -8.37 -3.01
N LEU A 73 9.90 -8.80 -1.78
CA LEU A 73 8.94 -8.19 -0.86
C LEU A 73 9.68 -7.40 0.21
N GLU A 74 9.66 -6.08 0.06
CA GLU A 74 10.36 -5.10 0.90
C GLU A 74 9.36 -4.10 1.50
N TYR A 75 9.78 -3.31 2.49
CA TYR A 75 8.97 -2.23 3.07
C TYR A 75 7.58 -2.67 3.59
N GLY A 76 7.44 -3.93 4.05
CA GLY A 76 6.17 -4.47 4.50
C GLY A 76 5.19 -4.86 3.38
N ALA A 77 5.66 -4.96 2.13
CA ALA A 77 4.81 -5.36 1.01
C ALA A 77 4.17 -6.73 1.21
N GLN A 78 2.95 -6.87 0.70
CA GLN A 78 2.16 -8.08 0.83
C GLN A 78 1.87 -8.68 -0.54
N LEU A 79 2.17 -9.96 -0.71
CA LEU A 79 1.78 -10.74 -1.87
C LEU A 79 0.78 -11.82 -1.45
N LEU A 80 -0.44 -11.74 -2.00
CA LEU A 80 -1.49 -12.73 -1.81
C LEU A 80 -1.66 -13.52 -3.11
N ASN A 81 -1.36 -14.82 -3.08
CA ASN A 81 -1.50 -15.70 -4.24
C ASN A 81 -2.66 -16.67 -4.07
N ALA A 82 -3.77 -16.43 -4.78
CA ALA A 82 -4.91 -17.34 -4.92
C ALA A 82 -4.92 -18.14 -6.24
N GLY A 83 -4.13 -17.71 -7.23
CA GLY A 83 -4.02 -18.35 -8.53
C GLY A 83 -2.81 -19.26 -8.66
N THR A 84 -2.22 -19.27 -9.86
CA THR A 84 -0.94 -19.94 -10.17
C THR A 84 0.15 -18.88 -10.23
N LEU A 85 1.22 -19.06 -9.46
CA LEU A 85 2.41 -18.22 -9.45
C LEU A 85 3.64 -19.07 -9.70
N GLU A 86 4.42 -18.74 -10.72
CA GLU A 86 5.67 -19.43 -11.03
C GLU A 86 6.79 -18.41 -11.29
N ALA A 87 7.85 -18.46 -10.49
CA ALA A 87 8.97 -17.54 -10.63
C ALA A 87 10.29 -18.23 -10.31
N THR A 88 11.41 -17.65 -10.74
CA THR A 88 12.73 -18.19 -10.38
C THR A 88 12.94 -18.01 -8.88
N PHE A 89 12.76 -16.79 -8.36
CA PHE A 89 12.86 -16.55 -6.93
C PHE A 89 11.84 -15.54 -6.41
N LEU A 90 11.51 -15.69 -5.14
CA LEU A 90 10.79 -14.71 -4.34
C LEU A 90 11.56 -14.43 -3.05
N GLN A 91 12.23 -13.28 -2.99
CA GLN A 91 12.93 -12.84 -1.79
C GLN A 91 11.96 -12.13 -0.84
N ILE A 92 11.81 -12.64 0.38
CA ILE A 92 10.93 -12.07 1.39
C ILE A 92 11.79 -11.40 2.47
N ASN A 93 12.06 -10.10 2.29
CA ASN A 93 12.94 -9.34 3.19
C ASN A 93 12.19 -8.95 4.48
N GLU A 94 11.31 -7.98 4.38
CA GLU A 94 10.45 -7.50 5.48
C GLU A 94 8.97 -7.49 5.10
N GLY A 95 8.65 -8.18 4.00
CA GLY A 95 7.29 -8.37 3.51
C GLY A 95 6.62 -9.66 3.99
N LEU A 96 5.43 -9.89 3.45
CA LEU A 96 4.59 -11.05 3.72
C LEU A 96 4.16 -11.71 2.40
N PHE A 97 4.45 -13.00 2.26
CA PHE A 97 3.85 -13.83 1.22
C PHE A 97 2.79 -14.74 1.82
N VAL A 98 1.55 -14.65 1.30
CA VAL A 98 0.45 -15.56 1.62
C VAL A 98 0.10 -16.36 0.37
N ASN A 99 0.33 -17.67 0.43
CA ASN A 99 -0.06 -18.61 -0.61
C ASN A 99 -1.31 -19.38 -0.21
N GLN A 100 -2.36 -19.27 -1.02
CA GLN A 100 -3.60 -20.04 -0.91
C GLN A 100 -3.95 -20.79 -2.22
N GLY A 101 -3.19 -20.56 -3.29
CA GLY A 101 -3.27 -21.25 -4.58
C GLY A 101 -2.04 -22.13 -4.85
N GLN A 102 -1.58 -22.15 -6.10
CA GLN A 102 -0.36 -22.86 -6.49
C GLN A 102 0.80 -21.88 -6.65
N ALA A 103 1.91 -22.15 -5.97
CA ALA A 103 3.13 -21.37 -6.09
C ALA A 103 4.33 -22.29 -6.33
N THR A 104 5.11 -22.00 -7.37
CA THR A 104 6.32 -22.72 -7.73
C THR A 104 7.49 -21.73 -7.79
N PHE A 105 8.54 -22.02 -7.04
CA PHE A 105 9.78 -21.24 -7.05
C PHE A 105 10.99 -22.15 -7.21
N GLN A 106 12.07 -21.63 -7.79
CA GLN A 106 13.38 -22.26 -7.63
C GLN A 106 13.90 -22.00 -6.22
N ASP A 107 13.97 -20.73 -5.82
CA ASP A 107 14.52 -20.31 -4.53
C ASP A 107 13.57 -19.36 -3.77
N VAL A 108 13.42 -19.56 -2.47
CA VAL A 108 12.62 -18.71 -1.58
C VAL A 108 13.43 -18.38 -0.32
N PRO A 109 14.24 -17.30 -0.34
CA PRO A 109 14.88 -16.78 0.85
C PRO A 109 13.92 -15.90 1.66
N VAL A 110 13.66 -16.29 2.90
CA VAL A 110 12.87 -15.54 3.89
C VAL A 110 13.82 -14.98 4.93
N ALA A 111 14.08 -13.67 4.89
CA ALA A 111 14.96 -12.99 5.83
C ALA A 111 14.33 -12.90 7.23
N ALA A 112 15.11 -12.48 8.25
CA ALA A 112 14.69 -12.48 9.66
C ALA A 112 13.37 -11.74 9.97
N LYS A 113 12.99 -10.75 9.16
CA LYS A 113 11.71 -10.00 9.29
C LYS A 113 10.65 -10.42 8.26
N GLY A 114 11.00 -11.34 7.37
CA GLY A 114 10.14 -11.85 6.33
C GLY A 114 9.19 -12.90 6.87
N ARG A 115 8.02 -12.98 6.25
CA ARG A 115 6.97 -13.93 6.65
C ARG A 115 6.43 -14.67 5.44
N LEU A 116 6.38 -15.99 5.53
CA LEU A 116 5.75 -16.86 4.56
C LEU A 116 4.62 -17.64 5.22
N THR A 117 3.42 -17.54 4.66
CA THR A 117 2.26 -18.33 5.05
C THR A 117 1.76 -19.13 3.87
N ASN A 118 1.82 -20.45 3.95
CA ASN A 118 1.14 -21.36 3.02
C ASN A 118 -0.10 -21.92 3.72
N THR A 119 -1.29 -21.55 3.25
CA THR A 119 -2.56 -21.93 3.89
C THR A 119 -2.91 -23.39 3.60
N THR A 120 -3.97 -23.91 4.24
CA THR A 120 -4.45 -25.29 4.03
C THR A 120 -4.81 -25.64 2.59
N THR A 121 -5.19 -24.64 1.77
CA THR A 121 -5.48 -24.83 0.35
C THR A 121 -4.26 -24.59 -0.54
N GLY A 122 -3.18 -24.03 0.02
CA GLY A 122 -1.97 -23.68 -0.70
C GLY A 122 -1.12 -24.91 -1.05
N THR A 123 -0.58 -24.90 -2.26
CA THR A 123 0.51 -25.78 -2.68
C THR A 123 1.74 -24.93 -2.97
N LEU A 124 2.81 -25.15 -2.22
CA LEU A 124 4.10 -24.50 -2.40
C LEU A 124 5.13 -25.54 -2.87
N VAL A 125 5.69 -25.32 -4.05
CA VAL A 125 6.77 -26.15 -4.61
C VAL A 125 8.03 -25.30 -4.67
N VAL A 126 9.10 -25.77 -4.02
CA VAL A 126 10.43 -25.14 -4.07
C VAL A 126 11.41 -26.13 -4.68
N THR A 127 11.93 -25.83 -5.86
CA THR A 127 12.70 -26.81 -6.63
C THR A 127 14.18 -26.85 -6.25
N ASN A 128 14.74 -25.78 -5.68
CA ASN A 128 16.13 -25.70 -5.25
C ASN A 128 16.26 -25.43 -3.75
N LEU A 129 16.01 -24.20 -3.27
CA LEU A 129 16.27 -23.81 -1.88
C LEU A 129 15.11 -23.07 -1.22
N LEU A 130 14.59 -23.61 -0.10
CA LEU A 130 13.77 -22.86 0.86
C LEU A 130 14.65 -22.51 2.07
N GLN A 131 15.03 -21.24 2.19
CA GLN A 131 15.84 -20.74 3.30
C GLN A 131 14.98 -19.83 4.16
N VAL A 132 14.80 -20.16 5.44
CA VAL A 132 13.94 -19.39 6.35
C VAL A 132 14.70 -18.98 7.59
N ALA A 133 15.09 -17.71 7.64
CA ALA A 133 15.57 -17.02 8.83
C ALA A 133 14.44 -16.25 9.56
N GLY A 134 13.34 -15.95 8.85
CA GLY A 134 12.16 -15.27 9.39
C GLY A 134 11.11 -16.22 9.93
N GLN A 135 9.85 -15.98 9.56
CA GLN A 135 8.73 -16.83 9.99
C GLN A 135 8.20 -17.67 8.81
N LEU A 136 8.04 -18.96 9.05
CA LEU A 136 7.27 -19.84 8.18
C LEU A 136 6.04 -20.37 8.91
N GLN A 137 4.91 -20.29 8.23
CA GLN A 137 3.75 -21.10 8.54
C GLN A 137 3.38 -21.93 7.33
N ASN A 138 3.35 -23.25 7.47
CA ASN A 138 2.92 -24.15 6.41
C ASN A 138 1.80 -25.09 6.88
N CYS A 139 0.57 -24.80 6.44
CA CYS A 139 -0.62 -25.61 6.73
C CYS A 139 -1.14 -26.36 5.50
N GLY A 140 -0.56 -26.10 4.33
CA GLY A 140 -0.88 -26.75 3.07
C GLY A 140 0.17 -27.77 2.64
N GLN A 141 0.20 -28.01 1.33
CA GLN A 141 1.20 -28.88 0.72
C GLN A 141 2.49 -28.12 0.49
N LEU A 142 3.61 -28.67 0.96
CA LEU A 142 4.96 -28.15 0.72
C LEU A 142 5.84 -29.25 0.13
N GLN A 143 6.40 -29.00 -1.05
CA GLN A 143 7.31 -29.92 -1.74
C GLN A 143 8.65 -29.23 -2.00
N ALA A 144 9.72 -29.64 -1.30
CA ALA A 144 11.10 -29.27 -1.64
C ALA A 144 11.82 -30.44 -2.30
N ARG A 145 12.46 -30.22 -3.46
CA ARG A 145 12.95 -31.32 -4.32
C ARG A 145 14.46 -31.61 -4.26
N ASN A 146 15.35 -30.61 -4.36
CA ASN A 146 16.78 -30.89 -4.61
C ASN A 146 17.78 -30.54 -3.50
N PHE A 147 17.58 -29.50 -2.69
CA PHE A 147 18.51 -29.18 -1.59
C PHE A 147 17.73 -28.75 -0.35
N GLY A 148 18.12 -29.29 0.80
CA GLY A 148 17.31 -29.37 2.00
C GLY A 148 16.74 -28.05 2.51
N TYR A 149 15.72 -28.17 3.34
CA TYR A 149 15.19 -27.05 4.09
C TYR A 149 16.23 -26.52 5.09
N TYR A 150 16.58 -25.24 5.00
CA TYR A 150 17.42 -24.57 6.00
C TYR A 150 16.55 -23.63 6.84
N TYR A 151 16.22 -24.11 8.03
CA TYR A 151 15.43 -23.40 9.02
C TYR A 151 16.33 -22.89 10.14
N ASP A 152 16.54 -21.57 10.18
CA ASP A 152 17.17 -20.84 11.30
C ASP A 152 16.16 -19.89 11.98
N GLY A 153 14.94 -19.82 11.42
CA GLY A 153 13.86 -18.97 11.88
C GLY A 153 12.83 -19.69 12.75
N VAL A 154 11.62 -19.13 12.80
CA VAL A 154 10.51 -19.62 13.63
C VAL A 154 9.45 -20.29 12.75
N GLU A 155 9.13 -21.55 13.06
CA GLU A 155 7.96 -22.22 12.50
C GLU A 155 6.73 -21.94 13.36
N ILE A 156 5.66 -21.44 12.73
CA ILE A 156 4.40 -21.11 13.39
C ILE A 156 3.42 -22.28 13.20
N PRO A 157 2.91 -22.90 14.29
CA PRO A 157 2.01 -24.05 14.20
C PRO A 157 0.68 -23.70 13.54
N CYS A 158 0.04 -24.71 12.94
CA CYS A 158 -1.23 -24.57 12.21
C CYS A 158 -2.48 -24.54 13.08
N THR A 159 -2.35 -24.22 14.37
CA THR A 159 -3.48 -24.06 15.29
C THR A 159 -4.27 -22.83 14.89
N GLN A 160 -5.23 -22.99 13.95
CA GLN A 160 -6.19 -21.98 13.47
C GLN A 160 -5.58 -20.57 13.43
N VAL A 161 -4.56 -20.39 12.59
CA VAL A 161 -3.95 -19.06 12.49
C VAL A 161 -4.90 -18.14 11.75
N PRO A 162 -5.15 -16.93 12.30
CA PRO A 162 -5.93 -15.92 11.61
C PRO A 162 -5.41 -15.81 10.19
N LEU A 163 -6.28 -15.97 9.19
CA LEU A 163 -6.00 -15.23 7.97
C LEU A 163 -5.88 -13.78 8.43
N PRO A 164 -4.78 -13.06 8.11
CA PRO A 164 -4.69 -11.65 8.41
C PRO A 164 -6.01 -11.01 7.98
N VAL A 165 -6.60 -10.17 8.84
CA VAL A 165 -7.81 -9.43 8.47
C VAL A 165 -7.57 -8.85 7.09
N THR A 166 -8.28 -9.38 6.11
CA THR A 166 -8.09 -8.94 4.74
C THR A 166 -8.85 -7.63 4.63
N LEU A 167 -8.18 -6.55 5.01
CA LEU A 167 -8.69 -5.21 4.81
C LEU A 167 -8.90 -5.02 3.30
N LEU A 168 -10.16 -4.89 2.91
CA LEU A 168 -10.55 -4.69 1.52
C LEU A 168 -10.36 -3.23 1.11
N ALA A 169 -10.70 -2.32 2.02
CA ALA A 169 -10.60 -0.89 1.81
C ALA A 169 -10.50 -0.18 3.16
N PHE A 170 -9.77 0.93 3.17
CA PHE A 170 -9.80 1.93 4.24
C PHE A 170 -9.82 3.30 3.58
N THR A 171 -10.71 4.17 4.01
CA THR A 171 -10.90 5.51 3.44
C THR A 171 -11.12 6.52 4.56
N ALA A 172 -10.78 7.77 4.27
CA ALA A 172 -11.09 8.92 5.12
C ALA A 172 -11.78 9.99 4.27
N ARG A 173 -12.88 10.56 4.76
CA ARG A 173 -13.58 11.67 4.10
C ARG A 173 -13.92 12.78 5.08
N ALA A 174 -13.83 14.04 4.64
CA ALA A 174 -14.32 15.16 5.44
C ALA A 174 -15.84 15.11 5.59
N VAL A 175 -16.35 15.27 6.81
CA VAL A 175 -17.79 15.36 7.13
C VAL A 175 -18.00 16.49 8.14
N GLY A 176 -18.60 17.59 7.70
CA GLY A 176 -18.75 18.80 8.53
C GLY A 176 -17.39 19.38 8.93
N HIS A 177 -17.14 19.49 10.23
CA HIS A 177 -15.86 19.95 10.79
C HIS A 177 -14.91 18.81 11.20
N GLY A 178 -15.25 17.56 10.88
CA GLY A 178 -14.46 16.38 11.22
C GLY A 178 -14.16 15.49 10.02
N VAL A 179 -13.62 14.32 10.30
CA VAL A 179 -13.26 13.28 9.33
C VAL A 179 -14.00 12.00 9.71
N LEU A 180 -14.64 11.37 8.73
CA LEU A 180 -15.19 10.04 8.88
C LEU A 180 -14.27 9.04 8.22
N LEU A 181 -13.75 8.12 9.02
CA LEU A 181 -12.98 6.98 8.55
C LEU A 181 -13.91 5.79 8.36
N GLU A 182 -13.71 5.05 7.27
CA GLU A 182 -14.49 3.86 6.95
C GLU A 182 -13.58 2.75 6.44
N TRP A 183 -13.86 1.52 6.85
CA TRP A 183 -13.16 0.37 6.31
C TRP A 183 -14.06 -0.83 6.09
N ARG A 184 -13.61 -1.69 5.18
CA ARG A 184 -14.23 -2.96 4.87
C ARG A 184 -13.22 -4.08 5.03
N VAL A 185 -13.69 -5.22 5.50
CA VAL A 185 -12.87 -6.40 5.75
C VAL A 185 -13.50 -7.60 5.06
N ALA A 186 -12.68 -8.45 4.46
CA ALA A 186 -13.12 -9.64 3.74
C ALA A 186 -13.49 -10.77 4.71
N SER A 187 -12.78 -10.82 5.84
CA SER A 187 -13.00 -11.76 6.94
C SER A 187 -12.43 -11.15 8.22
N GLU A 188 -13.13 -11.37 9.34
CA GLU A 188 -12.72 -10.98 10.69
C GLU A 188 -12.25 -12.17 11.52
N LEU A 189 -11.86 -13.26 10.86
CA LEU A 189 -11.41 -14.45 11.56
C LEU A 189 -10.24 -14.09 12.48
N ASN A 190 -10.51 -14.05 13.79
CA ASN A 190 -9.62 -13.68 14.89
C ASN A 190 -9.24 -12.21 15.04
N ALA A 191 -9.94 -11.27 14.41
CA ALA A 191 -9.78 -9.85 14.73
C ALA A 191 -10.31 -9.56 16.15
N ALA A 192 -9.52 -8.93 17.02
CA ALA A 192 -9.99 -8.45 18.32
C ALA A 192 -10.51 -7.01 18.22
N ARG A 193 -9.74 -6.13 17.58
CA ARG A 193 -10.08 -4.71 17.44
C ARG A 193 -9.30 -4.05 16.31
N TYR A 194 -9.78 -2.89 15.90
CA TYR A 194 -9.08 -1.96 15.01
C TYR A 194 -8.70 -0.73 15.81
N GLU A 195 -7.41 -0.43 15.90
CA GLU A 195 -6.89 0.83 16.43
C GLU A 195 -6.77 1.83 15.28
N VAL A 196 -7.46 2.97 15.39
CA VAL A 196 -7.35 4.07 14.43
C VAL A 196 -6.21 4.95 14.88
N GLU A 197 -5.22 5.12 14.01
CA GLU A 197 -4.07 5.97 14.28
C GLU A 197 -4.04 7.17 13.33
N ARG A 198 -3.66 8.33 13.86
CA ARG A 198 -3.57 9.60 13.15
C ARG A 198 -2.17 10.16 13.19
N SER A 199 -1.78 10.82 12.12
CA SER A 199 -0.52 11.54 11.99
C SER A 199 -0.73 12.90 11.32
N ALA A 200 0.04 13.89 11.74
CA ALA A 200 0.09 15.21 11.10
C ALA A 200 1.19 15.30 10.01
N ASP A 201 2.13 14.34 9.98
CA ASP A 201 3.30 14.36 9.10
C ASP A 201 3.45 13.09 8.24
N GLY A 202 2.54 12.13 8.40
CA GLY A 202 2.56 10.84 7.71
C GLY A 202 3.67 9.90 8.20
N ARG A 203 4.39 10.24 9.28
CA ARG A 203 5.52 9.47 9.82
C ARG A 203 5.26 9.01 11.24
N GLN A 204 4.84 9.92 12.12
CA GLN A 204 4.54 9.62 13.51
C GLN A 204 3.04 9.46 13.68
N PHE A 205 2.60 8.23 13.95
CA PHE A 205 1.20 7.89 14.16
C PHE A 205 0.92 7.68 15.63
N ALA A 206 -0.15 8.31 16.12
CA ALA A 206 -0.66 8.15 17.47
C ALA A 206 -2.07 7.55 17.42
N PRO A 207 -2.42 6.60 18.31
CA PRO A 207 -3.77 6.07 18.39
C PRO A 207 -4.73 7.17 18.84
N ILE A 208 -5.84 7.32 18.12
CA ILE A 208 -6.90 8.28 18.45
C ILE A 208 -8.18 7.59 18.93
N GLY A 209 -8.32 6.29 18.66
CA GLY A 209 -9.43 5.48 19.14
C GLY A 209 -9.34 4.05 18.66
N GLN A 210 -10.33 3.26 19.04
CA GLN A 210 -10.41 1.86 18.63
C GLN A 210 -11.86 1.43 18.42
N VAL A 211 -12.05 0.43 17.57
CA VAL A 211 -13.34 -0.21 17.30
C VAL A 211 -13.19 -1.71 17.49
N THR A 212 -13.94 -2.30 18.41
CA THR A 212 -13.95 -3.75 18.64
C THR A 212 -14.50 -4.47 17.40
N ALA A 213 -13.82 -5.52 16.97
CA ALA A 213 -14.30 -6.38 15.89
C ALA A 213 -15.52 -7.18 16.37
N ARG A 214 -16.54 -7.32 15.53
CA ARG A 214 -17.87 -7.86 15.91
C ARG A 214 -18.43 -8.89 14.91
N GLY A 215 -17.61 -9.42 14.03
CA GLY A 215 -18.03 -10.25 12.90
C GLY A 215 -18.68 -9.46 11.75
N ALA A 216 -18.45 -8.14 11.65
CA ALA A 216 -19.01 -7.29 10.59
C ALA A 216 -18.03 -7.12 9.43
N THR A 217 -18.56 -6.82 8.24
CA THR A 217 -17.77 -6.58 7.02
C THR A 217 -17.45 -5.11 6.78
N ALA A 218 -18.00 -4.21 7.61
CA ALA A 218 -17.87 -2.76 7.48
C ALA A 218 -17.88 -2.07 8.84
N TYR A 219 -17.05 -1.03 8.93
CA TYR A 219 -16.81 -0.27 10.14
C TYR A 219 -16.59 1.21 9.83
N SER A 220 -16.78 2.04 10.85
CA SER A 220 -16.48 3.46 10.76
C SER A 220 -15.99 4.01 12.09
N TYR A 221 -15.26 5.11 12.01
CA TYR A 221 -14.80 5.87 13.16
C TYR A 221 -14.86 7.37 12.85
N PRO A 222 -15.61 8.17 13.64
CA PRO A 222 -15.61 9.62 13.50
C PRO A 222 -14.43 10.25 14.25
N ASP A 223 -13.65 11.07 13.57
CA ASP A 223 -12.62 11.93 14.16
C ASP A 223 -13.06 13.39 14.07
N GLN A 224 -12.92 14.16 15.15
CA GLN A 224 -13.20 15.60 15.17
C GLN A 224 -11.98 16.47 14.83
N ALA A 225 -10.93 15.87 14.24
CA ALA A 225 -9.82 16.63 13.68
C ALA A 225 -10.31 17.70 12.70
N SER A 226 -9.75 18.90 12.83
CA SER A 226 -9.84 19.90 11.77
C SER A 226 -9.30 19.28 10.48
N PRO A 227 -9.94 19.49 9.32
CA PRO A 227 -9.52 18.91 8.05
C PRO A 227 -8.27 19.63 7.52
N ALA A 228 -7.23 19.86 8.31
CA ALA A 228 -5.90 20.16 7.81
C ALA A 228 -5.30 18.89 7.18
N ALA A 229 -4.14 18.98 6.52
CA ALA A 229 -3.45 17.80 6.03
C ALA A 229 -3.26 16.78 7.17
N VAL A 230 -3.92 15.63 7.05
CA VAL A 230 -3.97 14.61 8.11
C VAL A 230 -3.89 13.23 7.47
N TYR A 231 -3.16 12.35 8.14
CA TYR A 231 -2.89 11.00 7.68
C TYR A 231 -3.47 10.01 8.67
N TYR A 232 -4.05 8.94 8.17
CA TYR A 232 -4.62 7.89 8.99
C TYR A 232 -4.14 6.53 8.55
N ARG A 233 -4.02 5.61 9.52
CA ARG A 233 -3.89 4.17 9.26
C ARG A 233 -4.72 3.41 10.28
N LEU A 234 -5.16 2.22 9.91
CA LEU A 234 -5.67 1.24 10.85
C LEU A 234 -4.53 0.34 11.28
N ARG A 235 -4.56 0.01 12.56
CA ARG A 235 -3.83 -1.11 13.13
C ARG A 235 -4.85 -2.15 13.56
N SER A 236 -5.03 -3.17 12.74
CA SER A 236 -5.84 -4.34 13.08
C SER A 236 -5.08 -5.16 14.10
N VAL A 237 -5.69 -5.45 15.24
CA VAL A 237 -5.12 -6.28 16.30
C VAL A 237 -5.94 -7.55 16.43
N ASP A 238 -5.28 -8.69 16.34
CA ASP A 238 -5.89 -10.01 16.43
C ASP A 238 -6.04 -10.45 17.91
N THR A 239 -6.81 -11.51 18.15
CA THR A 239 -7.10 -12.05 19.50
C THR A 239 -5.87 -12.63 20.20
N ASP A 240 -4.81 -12.96 19.46
CA ASP A 240 -3.51 -13.37 19.96
C ASP A 240 -2.55 -12.19 20.22
N GLY A 241 -2.99 -10.96 19.95
CA GLY A 241 -2.22 -9.73 20.15
C GLY A 241 -1.35 -9.32 18.96
N GLN A 242 -1.35 -10.09 17.86
CA GLN A 242 -0.64 -9.71 16.65
C GLN A 242 -1.31 -8.50 15.98
N ALA A 243 -0.51 -7.70 15.26
CA ALA A 243 -1.02 -6.51 14.61
C ALA A 243 -0.60 -6.40 13.14
N ALA A 244 -1.53 -5.94 12.30
CA ALA A 244 -1.33 -5.61 10.90
C ALA A 244 -1.77 -4.16 10.64
N TYR A 245 -1.04 -3.44 9.79
CA TYR A 245 -1.36 -2.06 9.44
C TYR A 245 -1.99 -1.97 8.05
N SER A 246 -2.97 -1.08 7.91
CA SER A 246 -3.49 -0.68 6.60
C SER A 246 -2.49 0.18 5.82
N PRO A 247 -2.73 0.39 4.51
CA PRO A 247 -2.23 1.57 3.83
C PRO A 247 -2.60 2.86 4.58
N VAL A 248 -1.77 3.88 4.42
CA VAL A 248 -2.03 5.21 4.97
C VAL A 248 -2.98 5.94 4.02
N VAL A 249 -4.10 6.44 4.53
CA VAL A 249 -4.98 7.35 3.79
C VAL A 249 -4.68 8.78 4.20
N ALA A 250 -4.53 9.65 3.22
CA ALA A 250 -4.34 11.08 3.44
C ALA A 250 -5.63 11.83 3.15
N LEU A 251 -6.01 12.74 4.04
CA LEU A 251 -6.98 13.77 3.75
C LEU A 251 -6.21 15.07 3.54
N ALA A 252 -6.19 15.56 2.31
CA ALA A 252 -5.62 16.87 2.01
C ALA A 252 -6.45 17.95 2.73
N GLY A 253 -5.76 18.93 3.30
CA GLY A 253 -6.48 20.05 3.92
C GLY A 253 -7.17 20.93 2.87
N PRO A 254 -8.04 21.89 3.26
CA PRO A 254 -8.43 22.93 2.32
C PRO A 254 -7.15 23.60 1.83
N ALA A 255 -7.05 23.80 0.51
CA ALA A 255 -5.91 24.46 -0.09
C ALA A 255 -5.59 25.74 0.68
N LEU A 256 -4.39 25.81 1.26
CA LEU A 256 -3.93 27.04 1.89
C LEU A 256 -3.69 28.05 0.77
N VAL A 257 -4.66 28.97 0.59
CA VAL A 257 -4.56 30.08 -0.35
C VAL A 257 -3.73 31.17 0.30
N ARG A 258 -2.44 31.25 -0.03
CA ARG A 258 -1.61 32.39 0.38
C ARG A 258 -1.68 33.46 -0.70
N ARG A 259 -2.25 34.62 -0.38
CA ARG A 259 -2.23 35.80 -1.26
C ARG A 259 -0.94 36.58 -1.03
N SER A 260 -0.18 36.81 -2.09
CA SER A 260 0.94 37.75 -2.10
C SER A 260 0.66 38.86 -3.11
N TYR A 261 0.99 40.09 -2.73
CA TYR A 261 0.77 41.28 -3.55
C TYR A 261 2.11 41.73 -4.12
N TYR A 262 2.16 42.11 -5.39
CA TYR A 262 3.37 42.63 -6.03
C TYR A 262 3.07 43.81 -6.94
N ASN A 263 4.00 44.77 -7.05
CA ASN A 263 3.91 45.83 -8.04
C ASN A 263 4.32 45.36 -9.45
N GLN A 264 4.15 46.20 -10.46
CA GLN A 264 4.49 45.88 -11.87
C GLN A 264 5.97 45.55 -12.11
N LEU A 265 6.85 45.84 -11.14
CA LEU A 265 8.28 45.55 -11.20
C LEU A 265 8.66 44.26 -10.46
N GLY A 266 7.70 43.51 -9.92
CA GLY A 266 7.98 42.26 -9.20
C GLY A 266 8.27 42.40 -7.72
N GLN A 267 8.14 43.59 -7.14
CA GLN A 267 8.44 43.83 -5.72
C GLN A 267 7.23 43.50 -4.85
N ARG A 268 7.46 42.73 -3.77
CA ARG A 268 6.41 42.30 -2.83
C ARG A 268 5.89 43.47 -2.01
N LEU A 269 4.56 43.56 -1.88
CA LEU A 269 3.84 44.61 -1.16
C LEU A 269 3.18 44.05 0.11
N ALA A 270 2.94 44.92 1.10
CA ALA A 270 2.23 44.58 2.32
C ALA A 270 0.70 44.41 2.12
N GLY A 271 0.15 44.98 1.05
CA GLY A 271 -1.27 44.94 0.70
C GLY A 271 -1.55 45.52 -0.70
N PRO A 272 -2.81 45.52 -1.16
CA PRO A 272 -3.22 46.04 -2.46
C PRO A 272 -3.18 47.58 -2.56
N GLY A 273 -2.98 48.13 -3.76
CA GLY A 273 -2.98 49.58 -4.08
C GLY A 273 -3.33 49.87 -5.56
N PRO A 274 -3.11 51.06 -6.15
CA PRO A 274 -3.27 51.20 -7.60
C PRO A 274 -2.16 50.47 -8.38
N GLY A 275 -2.53 49.60 -9.34
CA GLY A 275 -1.59 49.01 -10.31
C GLY A 275 -0.78 47.77 -9.89
N PHE A 276 -1.20 47.02 -8.87
CA PHE A 276 -0.56 45.76 -8.45
C PHE A 276 -1.17 44.52 -9.14
N TYR A 277 -0.52 43.37 -8.97
CA TYR A 277 -1.11 42.07 -9.24
C TYR A 277 -1.12 41.20 -7.98
N VAL A 278 -2.10 40.30 -7.90
CA VAL A 278 -2.19 39.27 -6.87
C VAL A 278 -1.64 37.99 -7.45
N GLU A 279 -0.66 37.41 -6.76
CA GLU A 279 -0.26 36.04 -6.98
C GLU A 279 -0.96 35.17 -5.93
N VAL A 280 -1.80 34.27 -6.41
CA VAL A 280 -2.45 33.26 -5.59
C VAL A 280 -1.69 31.95 -5.78
N ALA A 281 -1.03 31.49 -4.73
CA ALA A 281 -0.42 30.17 -4.69
C ALA A 281 -1.28 29.26 -3.83
N GLU A 282 -1.82 28.20 -4.43
CA GLU A 282 -2.43 27.09 -3.72
C GLU A 282 -1.34 26.09 -3.36
N TYR A 283 -1.01 26.01 -2.06
CA TYR A 283 0.19 25.30 -1.60
C TYR A 283 0.15 23.78 -1.84
N ASP A 284 -1.04 23.22 -2.08
CA ASP A 284 -1.26 21.78 -2.31
C ASP A 284 -1.72 21.43 -3.75
N ASN A 285 -1.86 22.41 -4.64
CA ASN A 285 -2.34 22.19 -6.02
C ASN A 285 -1.46 22.84 -7.11
N ALA A 286 -0.27 23.34 -6.76
CA ALA A 286 0.77 23.90 -7.65
C ALA A 286 0.35 24.90 -8.75
N ALA A 287 -0.93 25.26 -8.84
CA ALA A 287 -1.46 26.24 -9.76
C ALA A 287 -1.23 27.63 -9.17
N ILE A 288 -0.35 28.39 -9.81
CA ILE A 288 -0.15 29.80 -9.50
C ILE A 288 -1.04 30.59 -10.44
N GLU A 289 -2.13 31.15 -9.92
CA GLU A 289 -2.97 32.07 -10.69
C GLU A 289 -2.48 33.51 -10.46
N ARG A 290 -2.10 34.19 -11.54
CA ARG A 290 -1.70 35.60 -11.52
C ARG A 290 -2.82 36.44 -12.10
N LYS A 291 -3.48 37.23 -11.26
CA LYS A 291 -4.53 38.17 -11.68
C LYS A 291 -4.08 39.60 -11.46
N LYS A 292 -4.10 40.40 -12.52
CA LYS A 292 -3.86 41.86 -12.44
C LYS A 292 -5.15 42.53 -12.02
N TYR A 293 -5.12 43.23 -10.88
CA TYR A 293 -6.25 44.01 -10.41
C TYR A 293 -5.92 45.49 -10.58
N VAL A 294 -6.70 46.18 -11.41
CA VAL A 294 -6.64 47.63 -11.52
C VAL A 294 -7.83 48.16 -10.75
N GLY A 295 -7.62 48.53 -9.48
CA GLY A 295 -8.61 49.31 -8.75
C GLY A 295 -8.74 50.68 -9.40
N GLN A 296 -9.98 51.14 -9.61
CA GLN A 296 -10.25 52.56 -9.83
C GLN A 296 -9.97 53.34 -8.54
#